data_AF-A0A151CEY6-F1
#
_entry.id   AF-A0A151CEY6-F1
#
_cell.length_a   1.000
_cell.length_b   1.000
_cell.length_c   1.000
_cell.angle_alpha   90.00
_cell.angle_beta   90.00
_cell.angle_gamma   90.00
#
_symmetry.space_group_name_H-M   'P 1'
#
loop_
_entity.id
_entity.type
_entity.pdbx_description
1 polymer ?
#
loop_
_entity_poly.entity_id
_entity_poly.type
_entity_poly.pdbx_seq_one_letter_code
_entity_poly.pdbx_strand_id
1 'polypeptide(L)'
;MKILLINFNPVVSRLFALCTRDAHIELDEVEEVSDVERGKHYDLLFVDDASYVESVKEFMESRSIGKKVFISYEPGSVSGFNLTLKKPFLPSQILNIIENATVAEEVKEEEEEAPVIFPLDEEEKNIEESKEDSEVTPSIFPLAAEETEEEEIVPENPHILDSREIEKIKDLLDMEENEILPVEEELPEEVVEQRKVEAITAQLIADGLEIVEEEEIVKTIQAGKKSKKKKKKEDTGPFSKEEFDAIQKAFREALFSLKPKKIKKLLKGKKVELKLKLKDQD
;
A
#
# COMPACT_ATOMS: atom_id res chain seq x y z
N MET A 1 8.53 -11.92 -10.04
CA MET A 1 7.76 -12.26 -8.83
C MET A 1 6.34 -12.59 -9.22
N LYS A 2 5.77 -13.67 -8.67
CA LYS A 2 4.39 -14.09 -8.92
C LYS A 2 3.54 -13.88 -7.67
N ILE A 3 2.47 -13.11 -7.80
CA ILE A 3 1.52 -12.78 -6.74
C ILE A 3 0.20 -13.48 -7.03
N LEU A 4 -0.36 -14.14 -6.03
CA LEU A 4 -1.73 -14.64 -6.04
C LEU A 4 -2.61 -13.74 -5.17
N LEU A 5 -3.71 -13.25 -5.73
CA LEU A 5 -4.74 -12.49 -5.02
C LEU A 5 -6.03 -13.30 -5.01
N ILE A 6 -6.47 -13.73 -3.84
CA ILE A 6 -7.77 -14.37 -3.62
C ILE A 6 -8.72 -13.31 -3.06
N ASN A 7 -9.64 -12.83 -3.89
CA ASN A 7 -10.45 -11.66 -3.55
C ASN A 7 -11.75 -11.61 -4.37
N PHE A 8 -12.83 -11.18 -3.71
CA PHE A 8 -14.12 -10.92 -4.37
C PHE A 8 -14.37 -9.42 -4.61
N ASN A 9 -13.61 -8.52 -3.96
CA ASN A 9 -13.87 -7.09 -4.03
C ASN A 9 -13.20 -6.42 -5.25
N PRO A 10 -13.96 -5.91 -6.23
CA PRO A 10 -13.38 -5.35 -7.46
C PRO A 10 -12.50 -4.11 -7.22
N VAL A 11 -12.69 -3.40 -6.10
CA VAL A 11 -11.85 -2.25 -5.73
C VAL A 11 -10.43 -2.71 -5.40
N VAL A 12 -10.31 -3.82 -4.68
CA VAL A 12 -9.02 -4.40 -4.29
C VAL A 12 -8.29 -4.90 -5.54
N SER A 13 -8.97 -5.64 -6.40
CA SER A 13 -8.44 -6.12 -7.69
C SER A 13 -7.89 -4.99 -8.54
N ARG A 14 -8.65 -3.91 -8.70
CA ARG A 14 -8.23 -2.74 -9.46
C ARG A 14 -7.00 -2.07 -8.84
N LEU A 15 -6.94 -2.01 -7.52
CA LEU A 15 -5.83 -1.37 -6.80
C LEU A 15 -4.56 -2.21 -6.91
N PHE A 16 -4.65 -3.54 -6.80
CA PHE A 16 -3.55 -4.45 -7.07
C PHE A 16 -3.07 -4.35 -8.52
N ALA A 17 -3.98 -4.38 -9.49
CA ALA A 17 -3.65 -4.23 -10.91
C ALA A 17 -2.94 -2.90 -11.25
N LEU A 18 -3.13 -1.85 -10.45
CA LEU A 18 -2.37 -0.59 -10.56
C LEU A 18 -0.98 -0.69 -9.93
N CYS A 19 -0.87 -1.39 -8.80
CA CYS A 19 0.38 -1.55 -8.06
C CYS A 19 1.32 -2.56 -8.73
N THR A 20 0.80 -3.52 -9.48
CA THR A 20 1.58 -4.59 -10.13
C THR A 20 1.84 -4.32 -11.61
N ARG A 21 1.83 -3.05 -12.05
CA ARG A 21 2.10 -2.68 -13.46
C ARG A 21 3.58 -2.81 -13.85
N ASP A 22 4.46 -3.06 -12.89
CA ASP A 22 5.89 -3.19 -13.14
C ASP A 22 6.19 -4.49 -13.89
N ALA A 23 7.09 -4.42 -14.88
CA ALA A 23 7.40 -5.49 -15.83
C ALA A 23 7.96 -6.80 -15.21
N HIS A 24 8.19 -6.82 -13.89
CA HIS A 24 8.76 -7.94 -13.16
C HIS A 24 7.77 -8.62 -12.19
N ILE A 25 6.49 -8.20 -12.20
CA ILE A 25 5.44 -8.70 -11.31
C ILE A 25 4.30 -9.31 -12.15
N GLU A 26 4.04 -10.60 -11.97
CA GLU A 26 2.86 -11.28 -12.50
C GLU A 26 1.81 -11.36 -11.39
N LEU A 27 0.60 -10.86 -11.64
CA LEU A 27 -0.54 -10.92 -10.72
C LEU A 27 -1.57 -11.90 -11.29
N ASP A 28 -1.83 -12.98 -10.56
CA ASP A 28 -2.95 -13.88 -10.80
C ASP A 28 -4.06 -13.55 -9.78
N GLU A 29 -5.23 -13.19 -10.29
CA GLU A 29 -6.44 -12.94 -9.49
C GLU A 29 -7.39 -14.13 -9.60
N VAL A 30 -7.90 -14.60 -8.46
CA VAL A 30 -8.92 -15.65 -8.39
C VAL A 30 -9.97 -15.30 -7.34
N GLU A 31 -11.21 -15.72 -7.57
CA GLU A 31 -12.27 -15.59 -6.57
C GLU A 31 -12.21 -16.75 -5.56
N GLU A 32 -11.91 -17.96 -6.05
CA GLU A 32 -11.82 -19.17 -5.24
C GLU A 32 -10.52 -19.96 -5.50
N VAL A 33 -10.10 -20.73 -4.50
CA VAL A 33 -8.92 -21.62 -4.55
C VAL A 33 -8.99 -22.62 -5.71
N SER A 34 -10.20 -23.02 -6.09
CA SER A 34 -10.46 -23.98 -7.17
C SER A 34 -9.93 -23.52 -8.52
N ASP A 35 -9.88 -22.21 -8.75
CA ASP A 35 -9.46 -21.60 -10.01
C ASP A 35 -7.94 -21.42 -10.09
N VAL A 36 -7.22 -21.72 -9.01
CA VAL A 36 -5.76 -21.61 -8.99
C VAL A 36 -5.16 -22.76 -9.81
N GLU A 37 -4.36 -22.41 -10.82
CA GLU A 37 -3.67 -23.39 -11.65
C GLU A 37 -2.77 -24.34 -10.82
N ARG A 38 -2.99 -25.64 -11.02
CA ARG A 38 -2.21 -26.71 -10.40
C ARG A 38 -0.81 -26.71 -11.02
N GLY A 39 0.21 -26.36 -10.24
CA GLY A 39 1.62 -26.35 -10.66
C GLY A 39 2.30 -24.98 -10.64
N LYS A 40 1.56 -23.87 -10.51
CA LYS A 40 2.18 -22.55 -10.32
C LYS A 40 2.76 -22.39 -8.90
N HIS A 41 3.93 -21.76 -8.80
CA HIS A 41 4.52 -21.33 -7.54
C HIS A 41 4.27 -19.83 -7.37
N TYR A 42 3.87 -19.43 -6.17
CA TYR A 42 3.58 -18.04 -5.83
C TYR A 42 4.49 -17.59 -4.68
N ASP A 43 5.08 -16.42 -4.84
CA ASP A 43 5.99 -15.82 -3.87
C ASP A 43 5.18 -15.11 -2.78
N LEU A 44 4.12 -14.42 -3.21
CA LEU A 44 3.18 -13.69 -2.36
C LEU A 44 1.75 -14.19 -2.55
N LEU A 45 1.05 -14.38 -1.44
CA LEU A 45 -0.38 -14.64 -1.40
C LEU A 45 -1.08 -13.52 -0.62
N PHE A 46 -2.08 -12.90 -1.24
CA PHE A 46 -3.04 -12.02 -0.59
C PHE A 46 -4.39 -12.71 -0.52
N VAL A 47 -5.00 -12.72 0.65
CA VAL A 47 -6.35 -13.27 0.86
C VAL A 47 -7.23 -12.22 1.48
N ASP A 48 -8.36 -11.95 0.84
CA ASP A 48 -9.38 -11.07 1.39
C ASP A 48 -10.22 -11.75 2.46
N ASP A 49 -10.65 -11.00 3.48
CA ASP A 49 -11.51 -11.50 4.55
C ASP A 49 -12.83 -12.08 4.03
N ALA A 50 -13.42 -11.43 3.04
CA ALA A 50 -14.61 -11.92 2.35
C ALA A 50 -14.39 -13.26 1.61
N SER A 51 -13.15 -13.55 1.21
CA SER A 51 -12.78 -14.75 0.46
C SER A 51 -12.08 -15.79 1.34
N TYR A 52 -11.95 -15.56 2.65
CA TYR A 52 -11.29 -16.49 3.56
C TYR A 52 -12.24 -17.62 3.98
N VAL A 53 -12.10 -18.75 3.27
CA VAL A 53 -12.86 -19.99 3.51
C VAL A 53 -11.92 -21.09 4.02
N GLU A 54 -12.45 -22.12 4.68
CA GLU A 54 -11.68 -23.29 5.17
C GLU A 54 -10.82 -23.92 4.05
N SER A 55 -11.30 -23.90 2.80
CA SER A 55 -10.56 -24.35 1.61
C SER A 55 -9.27 -23.55 1.36
N VAL A 56 -9.26 -22.24 1.63
CA VAL A 56 -8.07 -21.39 1.53
C VAL A 56 -7.06 -21.76 2.61
N LYS A 57 -7.53 -22.13 3.80
CA LYS A 57 -6.67 -22.57 4.89
C LYS A 57 -5.98 -23.89 4.54
N GLU A 58 -6.72 -24.87 4.04
CA GLU A 58 -6.14 -26.13 3.55
C GLU A 58 -5.18 -25.91 2.38
N PHE A 59 -5.48 -24.97 1.48
CA PHE A 59 -4.57 -24.58 0.40
C PHE A 59 -3.26 -23.98 0.91
N MET A 60 -3.34 -23.12 1.93
CA MET A 60 -2.15 -22.55 2.57
C MET A 60 -1.31 -23.57 3.32
N GLU A 61 -1.91 -24.65 3.84
CA GLU A 61 -1.22 -25.73 4.54
C GLU A 61 -0.60 -26.74 3.56
N SER A 62 -1.28 -27.02 2.44
CA SER A 62 -0.82 -27.97 1.42
C SER A 62 0.25 -27.42 0.48
N ARG A 63 0.36 -26.09 0.33
CA ARG A 63 1.32 -25.43 -0.57
C ARG A 63 2.31 -24.56 0.20
N SER A 64 3.60 -24.70 -0.09
CA SER A 64 4.65 -23.83 0.45
C SER A 64 4.66 -22.50 -0.31
N ILE A 65 3.98 -21.51 0.25
CA ILE A 65 3.93 -20.13 -0.26
C ILE A 65 4.85 -19.26 0.60
N GLY A 66 5.60 -18.35 -0.03
CA GLY A 66 6.63 -17.54 0.61
C GLY A 66 6.10 -16.62 1.71
N LYS A 67 5.38 -15.55 1.33
CA LYS A 67 4.71 -14.66 2.29
C LYS A 67 3.20 -14.64 2.06
N LYS A 68 2.47 -14.70 3.17
CA LYS A 68 1.01 -14.72 3.21
C LYS A 68 0.50 -13.47 3.89
N VAL A 69 -0.40 -12.76 3.24
CA VAL A 69 -0.98 -11.50 3.70
C VAL A 69 -2.49 -11.64 3.77
N PHE A 70 -3.06 -11.32 4.94
CA PHE A 70 -4.49 -11.30 5.17
C PHE A 70 -5.02 -9.88 5.06
N ILE A 71 -6.12 -9.66 4.34
CA ILE A 71 -6.72 -8.34 4.18
C ILE A 71 -8.04 -8.32 4.95
N SER A 72 -8.21 -7.42 5.92
CA SER A 72 -9.42 -7.38 6.76
C SER A 72 -9.83 -5.98 7.19
N TYR A 73 -11.12 -5.78 7.48
CA TYR A 73 -11.60 -4.54 8.13
C TYR A 73 -11.18 -4.44 9.60
N GLU A 74 -11.17 -5.58 10.30
CA GLU A 74 -10.85 -5.64 11.72
C GLU A 74 -9.38 -6.02 11.97
N PRO A 75 -8.74 -5.48 13.03
CA PRO A 75 -7.42 -5.90 13.45
C PRO A 75 -7.49 -7.31 14.05
N GLY A 76 -7.34 -8.32 13.21
CA GLY A 76 -7.26 -9.73 13.59
C GLY A 76 -5.97 -10.36 13.08
N SER A 77 -5.18 -10.95 13.97
CA SER A 77 -4.14 -11.89 13.55
C SER A 77 -4.79 -13.24 13.28
N VAL A 78 -4.89 -13.61 12.01
CA VAL A 78 -5.37 -14.94 11.61
C VAL A 78 -4.19 -15.91 11.59
N SER A 79 -4.39 -17.10 12.14
CA SER A 79 -3.36 -18.14 12.15
C SER A 79 -3.00 -18.53 10.72
N GLY A 80 -1.69 -18.59 10.42
CA GLY A 80 -1.19 -18.98 9.10
C GLY A 80 -0.78 -17.82 8.18
N PHE A 81 -1.00 -16.56 8.59
CA PHE A 81 -0.57 -15.38 7.85
C PHE A 81 0.64 -14.69 8.48
N ASN A 82 1.51 -14.13 7.63
CA ASN A 82 2.70 -13.38 8.07
C ASN A 82 2.37 -11.92 8.38
N LEU A 83 1.39 -11.36 7.67
CA LEU A 83 1.02 -9.95 7.78
C LEU A 83 -0.50 -9.80 7.67
N THR A 84 -1.06 -8.84 8.40
CA THR A 84 -2.45 -8.41 8.26
C THR A 84 -2.48 -6.98 7.71
N LEU A 85 -3.20 -6.75 6.62
CA LEU A 85 -3.44 -5.48 5.98
C LEU A 85 -4.86 -5.00 6.32
N LYS A 86 -4.98 -3.84 6.98
CA LYS A 86 -6.27 -3.30 7.40
C LYS A 86 -6.92 -2.47 6.29
N LYS A 87 -8.19 -2.76 5.96
CA LYS A 87 -9.04 -1.91 5.12
C LYS A 87 -9.55 -0.69 5.90
N PRO A 88 -9.59 0.52 5.30
CA PRO A 88 -9.08 0.89 3.98
C PRO A 88 -7.54 1.02 3.97
N PHE A 89 -6.91 0.60 2.87
CA PHE A 89 -5.47 0.67 2.68
C PHE A 89 -5.09 1.49 1.44
N LEU A 90 -3.88 2.05 1.46
CA LEU A 90 -3.33 2.85 0.37
C LEU A 90 -2.49 1.97 -0.58
N PRO A 91 -2.37 2.33 -1.87
CA PRO A 91 -1.47 1.66 -2.81
C PRO A 91 -0.02 1.54 -2.30
N SER A 92 0.46 2.57 -1.59
CA SER A 92 1.79 2.57 -0.99
C SER A 92 2.00 1.45 0.03
N GLN A 93 0.94 1.03 0.73
CA GLN A 93 1.03 -0.06 1.71
C GLN A 93 1.23 -1.41 1.01
N ILE A 94 0.60 -1.63 -0.14
CA ILE A 94 0.79 -2.85 -0.93
C ILE A 94 2.19 -2.88 -1.53
N LEU A 95 2.62 -1.76 -2.11
CA LEU A 95 3.98 -1.64 -2.68
C LEU A 95 5.04 -1.94 -1.62
N ASN A 96 4.92 -1.38 -0.41
CA ASN A 96 5.84 -1.68 0.68
C ASN A 96 5.88 -3.18 1.03
N ILE A 97 4.73 -3.88 0.95
CA ILE A 97 4.68 -5.32 1.25
C ILE A 97 5.39 -6.11 0.16
N ILE A 98 5.18 -5.74 -1.10
CA ILE A 98 5.83 -6.32 -2.27
C ILE A 98 7.34 -6.09 -2.23
N GLU A 99 7.80 -4.85 -1.99
CA GLU A 99 9.22 -4.50 -1.88
C GLU A 99 9.90 -5.24 -0.72
N ASN A 100 9.23 -5.35 0.44
CA ASN A 100 9.76 -6.14 1.54
C ASN A 100 9.88 -7.62 1.21
N ALA A 101 9.05 -8.13 0.29
CA ALA A 101 9.14 -9.50 -0.19
C ALA A 101 10.30 -9.72 -1.14
N THR A 102 10.53 -8.81 -2.09
CA THR A 102 11.65 -8.88 -3.02
C THR A 102 13.00 -8.74 -2.29
N VAL A 103 13.11 -7.80 -1.35
CA VAL A 103 14.34 -7.63 -0.55
C VAL A 103 14.65 -8.85 0.33
N ALA A 104 13.62 -9.60 0.76
CA ALA A 104 13.84 -10.83 1.53
C ALA A 104 14.37 -12.00 0.67
N GLU A 105 14.28 -11.93 -0.65
CA GLU A 105 14.93 -12.87 -1.57
C GLU A 105 16.38 -12.48 -1.84
N GLU A 106 16.70 -11.18 -1.95
CA GLU A 106 18.06 -10.70 -2.22
C GLU A 106 19.03 -10.95 -1.04
N VAL A 107 18.54 -11.12 0.19
CA VAL A 107 19.39 -11.37 1.38
C VAL A 107 19.66 -12.86 1.63
N LYS A 108 19.20 -13.78 0.77
CA LYS A 108 19.43 -15.23 0.94
C LYS A 108 20.63 -15.81 0.20
N GLU A 109 21.46 -15.01 -0.46
CA GLU A 109 22.71 -15.48 -1.10
C GLU A 109 24.01 -14.97 -0.45
N GLU A 110 23.96 -14.25 0.67
CA GLU A 110 25.19 -13.76 1.32
C GLU A 110 25.26 -14.14 2.80
N GLU A 111 25.75 -15.35 3.09
CA GLU A 111 26.46 -15.81 4.29
C GLU A 111 26.72 -17.32 4.06
N GLU A 112 27.93 -17.87 3.92
CA GLU A 112 29.27 -17.55 4.39
C GLU A 112 30.29 -18.15 3.40
N GLU A 113 31.35 -17.44 2.98
CA GLU A 113 32.70 -18.00 2.85
C GLU A 113 33.75 -16.89 2.61
N ALA A 114 34.95 -17.11 3.15
CA ALA A 114 35.99 -16.13 3.46
C ALA A 114 36.54 -15.31 2.26
N PRO A 115 37.15 -14.13 2.49
CA PRO A 115 37.71 -13.31 1.43
C PRO A 115 39.01 -13.91 0.88
N VAL A 116 38.96 -14.54 -0.31
CA VAL A 116 40.15 -14.93 -1.07
C VAL A 116 40.61 -13.76 -1.94
N ILE A 117 41.76 -13.21 -1.54
CA ILE A 117 42.54 -12.22 -2.28
C ILE A 117 43.40 -13.00 -3.28
N PHE A 118 43.14 -12.84 -4.59
CA PHE A 118 44.08 -12.76 -5.74
C PHE A 118 43.45 -13.29 -7.05
N PRO A 119 43.56 -12.56 -8.18
CA PRO A 119 43.13 -13.00 -9.50
C PRO A 119 44.29 -13.68 -10.25
N LEU A 120 44.04 -14.87 -10.82
CA LEU A 120 44.89 -15.46 -11.85
C LEU A 120 44.02 -16.16 -12.90
N ASP A 121 44.27 -15.75 -14.14
CA ASP A 121 43.72 -16.21 -15.40
C ASP A 121 44.09 -17.66 -15.76
N GLU A 122 43.47 -18.09 -16.87
CA GLU A 122 43.92 -19.07 -17.87
C GLU A 122 43.28 -20.48 -17.89
N GLU A 123 42.52 -20.67 -18.98
CA GLU A 123 42.40 -21.87 -19.83
C GLU A 123 41.64 -23.09 -19.23
N GLU A 124 40.62 -23.72 -19.83
CA GLU A 124 40.46 -24.18 -21.23
C GLU A 124 38.97 -24.48 -21.59
N LYS A 125 38.63 -24.13 -22.84
CA LYS A 125 37.90 -24.90 -23.89
C LYS A 125 36.62 -25.71 -23.55
N ASN A 126 35.49 -25.27 -24.13
CA ASN A 126 34.72 -26.00 -25.18
C ASN A 126 33.61 -25.05 -25.68
N ILE A 127 33.76 -24.31 -26.79
CA ILE A 127 33.40 -24.69 -28.19
C ILE A 127 32.17 -25.61 -28.29
N GLU A 128 31.01 -25.02 -28.58
CA GLU A 128 30.21 -25.40 -29.74
C GLU A 128 29.46 -24.15 -30.26
N GLU A 129 29.88 -23.69 -31.44
CA GLU A 129 29.23 -22.66 -32.27
C GLU A 129 28.14 -23.30 -33.13
N SER A 130 27.00 -22.61 -33.29
CA SER A 130 26.42 -22.15 -34.58
C SER A 130 25.02 -21.57 -34.27
N LYS A 131 24.85 -20.24 -34.19
CA LYS A 131 24.56 -19.30 -35.29
C LYS A 131 23.39 -19.77 -36.18
N GLU A 132 22.26 -19.06 -36.10
CA GLU A 132 21.87 -18.15 -37.18
C GLU A 132 20.79 -17.16 -36.74
N ASP A 133 21.03 -15.90 -37.10
CA ASP A 133 20.24 -14.70 -36.88
C ASP A 133 18.94 -14.69 -37.68
N SER A 134 17.92 -14.04 -37.12
CA SER A 134 16.84 -13.39 -37.91
C SER A 134 16.07 -12.42 -37.02
N GLU A 135 16.49 -11.16 -37.04
CA GLU A 135 15.68 -10.00 -36.67
C GLU A 135 14.42 -9.91 -37.53
N VAL A 136 13.20 -9.92 -36.96
CA VAL A 136 12.09 -9.07 -37.46
C VAL A 136 11.05 -8.81 -36.36
N THR A 137 10.61 -7.56 -36.30
CA THR A 137 9.59 -6.94 -35.44
C THR A 137 8.15 -7.37 -35.81
N PRO A 138 7.12 -6.99 -35.02
CA PRO A 138 5.85 -7.71 -34.95
C PRO A 138 4.85 -7.26 -36.01
N SER A 139 4.19 -8.22 -36.67
CA SER A 139 3.07 -7.96 -37.59
C SER A 139 1.74 -8.23 -36.92
N ILE A 140 1.04 -7.13 -36.68
CA ILE A 140 -0.37 -7.00 -36.36
C ILE A 140 -1.20 -7.56 -37.55
N PHE A 141 -2.06 -8.55 -37.28
CA PHE A 141 -2.98 -9.29 -38.19
C PHE A 141 -2.37 -10.32 -39.16
N PRO A 142 -2.79 -11.59 -39.00
CA PRO A 142 -3.14 -12.48 -40.11
C PRO A 142 -4.65 -12.70 -40.13
N LEU A 143 -5.31 -11.96 -41.03
CA LEU A 143 -6.68 -12.21 -41.48
C LEU A 143 -6.56 -13.24 -42.63
N ALA A 144 -6.71 -14.53 -42.32
CA ALA A 144 -6.86 -15.57 -43.32
C ALA A 144 -7.59 -16.79 -42.72
N ALA A 145 -8.88 -16.83 -43.02
CA ALA A 145 -9.78 -17.97 -43.08
C ALA A 145 -9.23 -19.34 -42.63
N GLU A 146 -9.61 -19.74 -41.42
CA GLU A 146 -9.95 -21.12 -41.12
C GLU A 146 -11.42 -21.15 -40.70
N GLU A 147 -12.19 -21.96 -41.41
CA GLU A 147 -13.58 -22.31 -41.10
C GLU A 147 -13.61 -23.04 -39.76
N THR A 148 -13.87 -22.31 -38.68
CA THR A 148 -14.41 -22.89 -37.45
C THR A 148 -15.88 -22.53 -37.36
N GLU A 149 -16.70 -23.57 -37.32
CA GLU A 149 -18.14 -23.57 -37.15
C GLU A 149 -18.53 -22.63 -35.99
N GLU A 150 -19.00 -21.43 -36.32
CA GLU A 150 -19.72 -20.56 -35.41
C GLU A 150 -21.08 -21.23 -35.16
N GLU A 151 -21.23 -21.88 -34.00
CA GLU A 151 -22.53 -22.22 -33.46
C GLU A 151 -23.28 -20.91 -33.15
N GLU A 152 -23.99 -20.43 -34.17
CA GLU A 152 -25.01 -19.41 -34.08
C GLU A 152 -26.10 -19.92 -33.13
N ILE A 153 -26.09 -19.44 -31.88
CA ILE A 153 -27.19 -19.64 -30.95
C ILE A 153 -28.35 -18.78 -31.44
N VAL A 154 -29.12 -19.32 -32.38
CA VAL A 154 -30.43 -18.79 -32.75
C VAL A 154 -31.34 -19.09 -31.56
N PRO A 155 -31.86 -18.10 -30.81
CA PRO A 155 -32.95 -18.37 -29.89
C PRO A 155 -34.14 -18.81 -30.75
N GLU A 156 -34.47 -20.10 -30.70
CA GLU A 156 -35.69 -20.63 -31.27
C GLU A 156 -36.87 -19.93 -30.62
N ASN A 157 -37.40 -18.95 -31.36
CA ASN A 157 -38.58 -18.12 -31.08
C ASN A 157 -38.35 -16.95 -30.09
N PRO A 158 -38.48 -15.68 -30.51
CA PRO A 158 -38.81 -14.63 -29.56
C PRO A 158 -40.20 -14.97 -29.02
N HIS A 159 -40.28 -15.40 -27.77
CA HIS A 159 -41.54 -15.59 -27.06
C HIS A 159 -42.21 -14.22 -26.91
N ILE A 160 -42.99 -13.83 -27.93
CA ILE A 160 -43.80 -12.62 -27.88
C ILE A 160 -44.81 -12.84 -26.75
N LEU A 161 -44.70 -12.05 -25.69
CA LEU A 161 -45.60 -12.11 -24.54
C LEU A 161 -47.04 -11.92 -25.04
N ASP A 162 -47.93 -12.82 -24.66
CA ASP A 162 -49.35 -12.70 -25.00
C ASP A 162 -49.95 -11.46 -24.33
N SER A 163 -50.98 -10.85 -24.92
CA SER A 163 -51.63 -9.66 -24.36
C SER A 163 -52.12 -9.83 -22.92
N ARG A 164 -52.39 -11.07 -22.50
CA ARG A 164 -52.76 -11.44 -21.12
C ARG A 164 -51.57 -11.47 -20.16
N GLU A 165 -50.37 -11.82 -20.62
CA GLU A 165 -49.14 -11.72 -19.83
C GLU A 165 -48.75 -10.26 -19.65
N ILE A 166 -48.92 -9.45 -20.69
CA ILE A 166 -48.71 -8.01 -20.63
C ILE A 166 -49.67 -7.36 -19.61
N GLU A 167 -50.95 -7.75 -19.59
CA GLU A 167 -51.91 -7.29 -18.56
C GLU A 167 -51.49 -7.71 -17.14
N LYS A 168 -51.02 -8.94 -16.94
CA LYS A 168 -50.51 -9.36 -15.61
C LYS A 168 -49.29 -8.57 -15.15
N ILE A 169 -48.36 -8.27 -16.07
CA ILE A 169 -47.19 -7.44 -15.76
C ILE A 169 -47.63 -6.01 -15.45
N LYS A 170 -48.62 -5.49 -16.17
CA LYS A 170 -49.19 -4.17 -15.91
C LYS A 170 -49.88 -4.09 -14.54
N ASP A 171 -50.68 -5.09 -14.18
CA ASP A 171 -51.32 -5.16 -12.86
C ASP A 171 -50.29 -5.28 -11.72
N LEU A 172 -49.19 -6.01 -11.93
CA LEU A 172 -48.10 -6.09 -10.94
C LEU A 172 -47.37 -4.76 -10.75
N LEU A 173 -47.14 -4.01 -11.83
CA LEU A 173 -46.51 -2.68 -11.76
C LEU A 173 -47.44 -1.63 -11.13
N ASP A 174 -48.74 -1.67 -11.47
CA ASP A 174 -49.74 -0.75 -10.91
C ASP A 174 -50.04 -1.02 -9.41
N MET A 175 -49.73 -2.22 -8.92
CA MET A 175 -49.81 -2.57 -7.49
C MET A 175 -48.57 -2.14 -6.69
N GLU A 176 -47.39 -2.04 -7.30
CA GLU A 176 -46.14 -1.62 -6.65
C GLU A 176 -45.99 -0.08 -6.57
N GLU A 177 -46.65 0.68 -7.45
CA GLU A 177 -46.64 2.16 -7.41
C GLU A 177 -47.59 2.75 -6.33
N ASN A 178 -48.50 1.94 -5.78
CA ASN A 178 -49.47 2.37 -4.75
C ASN A 178 -49.00 2.14 -3.31
N GLU A 179 -47.81 1.58 -3.09
CA GLU A 179 -47.18 1.64 -1.77
C GLU A 179 -46.54 3.02 -1.63
N ILE A 180 -47.38 3.97 -1.19
CA ILE A 180 -46.99 5.31 -0.77
C ILE A 180 -45.90 5.14 0.29
N LEU A 181 -44.64 5.15 -0.15
CA LEU A 181 -43.51 5.53 0.68
C LEU A 181 -43.95 6.82 1.38
N PRO A 182 -43.78 6.94 2.70
CA PRO A 182 -44.07 8.19 3.37
C PRO A 182 -43.30 9.23 2.58
N VAL A 183 -44.05 10.15 1.97
CA VAL A 183 -43.51 11.38 1.39
C VAL A 183 -42.50 11.84 2.42
N GLU A 184 -41.22 11.69 2.10
CA GLU A 184 -40.18 12.42 2.80
C GLU A 184 -40.68 13.85 2.66
N GLU A 185 -41.25 14.39 3.74
CA GLU A 185 -41.42 15.83 3.84
C GLU A 185 -40.08 16.36 3.37
N GLU A 186 -40.06 17.00 2.20
CA GLU A 186 -38.88 17.65 1.65
C GLU A 186 -38.52 18.74 2.65
N LEU A 187 -37.87 18.32 3.73
CA LEU A 187 -37.33 19.19 4.72
C LEU A 187 -36.37 20.05 3.92
N PRO A 188 -36.50 21.38 4.02
CA PRO A 188 -35.71 22.29 3.21
C PRO A 188 -34.25 21.85 3.29
N GLU A 189 -33.58 21.77 2.13
CA GLU A 189 -32.23 21.19 1.99
C GLU A 189 -31.27 21.74 3.06
N GLU A 190 -31.46 23.01 3.45
CA GLU A 190 -30.75 23.71 4.52
C GLU A 190 -30.80 23.00 5.89
N VAL A 191 -31.91 22.37 6.26
CA VAL A 191 -32.06 21.60 7.53
C VAL A 191 -31.35 20.26 7.44
N VAL A 192 -31.37 19.62 6.27
CA VAL A 192 -30.65 18.36 6.04
C VAL A 192 -29.14 18.60 6.05
N GLU A 193 -28.70 19.70 5.45
CA GLU A 193 -27.30 20.13 5.48
C GLU A 193 -26.84 20.45 6.91
N GLN A 194 -27.64 21.17 7.70
CA GLN A 194 -27.33 21.42 9.12
C GLN A 194 -27.17 20.13 9.91
N ARG A 195 -28.09 19.17 9.75
CA ARG A 195 -27.98 17.86 10.42
C ARG A 195 -26.74 17.08 10.00
N LYS A 196 -26.34 17.15 8.72
CA LYS A 196 -25.10 16.54 8.24
C LYS A 196 -23.86 17.19 8.88
N VAL A 197 -23.83 18.52 8.94
CA VAL A 197 -22.73 19.26 9.59
C VAL A 197 -22.66 18.94 11.09
N GLU A 198 -23.79 18.88 11.79
CA GLU A 198 -23.84 18.48 13.20
C GLU A 198 -23.35 17.05 13.43
N ALA A 199 -23.72 16.10 12.57
CA ALA A 199 -23.24 14.72 12.67
C ALA A 199 -21.72 14.63 12.47
N ILE A 200 -21.19 15.35 11.49
CA ILE A 200 -19.74 15.39 11.19
C ILE A 200 -18.99 16.05 12.34
N THR A 201 -19.48 17.18 12.86
CA THR A 201 -18.84 17.88 13.99
C THR A 201 -18.82 17.03 15.25
N ALA A 202 -19.91 16.31 15.58
CA ALA A 202 -19.96 15.39 16.70
C ALA A 202 -18.96 14.23 16.55
N GLN A 203 -18.84 13.65 15.35
CA GLN A 203 -17.89 12.58 15.07
C GLN A 203 -16.43 13.05 15.20
N LEU A 204 -16.11 14.23 14.65
CA LEU A 204 -14.78 14.82 14.78
C LEU A 204 -14.41 15.11 16.24
N ILE A 205 -15.36 15.59 17.06
CA ILE A 205 -15.15 15.80 18.49
C ILE A 205 -14.96 14.45 19.21
N ALA A 206 -15.71 13.40 18.85
CA ALA A 206 -15.57 12.06 19.42
C ALA A 206 -14.20 11.42 19.10
N ASP A 207 -13.67 11.67 17.90
CA ASP A 207 -12.33 11.27 17.48
C ASP A 207 -11.22 12.12 18.13
N GLY A 208 -11.58 13.09 18.99
CA GLY A 208 -10.65 13.95 19.72
C GLY A 208 -10.06 15.09 18.91
N LEU A 209 -10.70 15.46 17.78
CA LEU A 209 -10.31 16.59 16.95
C LEU A 209 -11.05 17.86 17.40
N GLU A 210 -10.29 18.88 17.77
CA GLU A 210 -10.82 20.20 18.12
C GLU A 210 -11.11 21.01 16.85
N ILE A 211 -12.39 21.29 16.59
CA ILE A 211 -12.81 22.15 15.48
C ILE A 211 -12.71 23.60 15.97
N VAL A 212 -11.68 24.29 15.51
CA VAL A 212 -11.49 25.73 15.78
C VAL A 212 -12.12 26.52 14.63
N GLU A 213 -12.95 27.51 14.96
CA GLU A 213 -13.55 28.38 13.94
C GLU A 213 -12.47 29.12 13.14
N GLU A 214 -12.69 29.30 11.84
CA GLU A 214 -11.72 29.95 10.95
C GLU A 214 -11.30 31.34 11.45
N GLU A 215 -12.22 32.08 12.10
CA GLU A 215 -11.91 33.38 12.68
C GLU A 215 -10.92 33.32 13.85
N GLU A 216 -10.96 32.25 14.66
CA GLU A 216 -10.03 32.04 15.77
C GLU A 216 -8.66 31.60 15.25
N ILE A 217 -8.63 30.80 14.18
CA ILE A 217 -7.40 30.47 13.44
C ILE A 217 -6.79 31.74 12.83
N VAL A 218 -7.60 32.61 12.23
CA VAL A 218 -7.13 33.88 11.65
C VAL A 218 -6.66 34.83 12.75
N LYS A 219 -7.36 34.90 13.89
CA LYS A 219 -6.93 35.70 15.06
C LYS A 219 -5.61 35.19 15.65
N THR A 220 -5.40 33.88 15.76
CA THR A 220 -4.12 33.31 16.23
C THR A 220 -2.99 33.56 15.23
N ILE A 221 -3.25 33.47 13.92
CA ILE A 221 -2.27 33.78 12.86
C ILE A 221 -1.93 35.29 12.81
N GLN A 222 -2.93 36.17 12.96
CA GLN A 222 -2.74 37.62 12.94
C GLN A 222 -2.08 38.13 14.23
N ALA A 223 -2.41 37.55 15.39
CA ALA A 223 -1.70 37.81 16.64
C ALA A 223 -0.23 37.37 16.61
N GLY A 224 0.12 36.43 15.72
CA GLY A 224 1.50 36.00 15.45
C GLY A 224 2.36 37.00 14.67
N LYS A 225 1.80 38.09 14.11
CA LYS A 225 2.53 39.06 13.27
C LYS A 225 3.02 40.32 14.00
N LYS A 226 2.90 40.41 15.32
CA LYS A 226 3.59 41.45 16.13
C LYS A 226 4.67 40.82 17.03
N SER A 227 5.91 40.89 16.54
CA SER A 227 7.17 40.79 17.30
C SER A 227 7.25 39.80 18.48
N LYS A 228 7.41 38.50 18.19
CA LYS A 228 8.05 37.57 19.14
C LYS A 228 9.14 36.76 18.44
N LYS A 229 10.39 36.96 18.91
CA LYS A 229 11.54 36.07 18.65
C LYS A 229 11.07 34.62 18.67
N LYS A 230 11.15 33.92 17.54
CA LYS A 230 11.08 32.45 17.50
C LYS A 230 12.12 31.91 18.49
N LYS A 231 11.69 31.43 19.66
CA LYS A 231 12.50 30.49 20.45
C LYS A 231 12.66 29.27 19.55
N LYS A 232 13.82 29.13 18.92
CA LYS A 232 14.23 27.84 18.37
C LYS A 232 14.12 26.84 19.52
N LYS A 233 13.20 25.87 19.42
CA LYS A 233 13.30 24.68 20.26
C LYS A 233 14.63 24.05 19.87
N GLU A 234 15.58 24.05 20.79
CA GLU A 234 16.81 23.29 20.62
C GLU A 234 16.40 21.83 20.55
N ASP A 235 16.89 21.12 19.54
CA ASP A 235 16.60 19.71 19.34
C ASP A 235 17.31 18.93 20.45
N THR A 236 16.60 18.69 21.55
CA THR A 236 17.13 18.00 22.75
C THR A 236 17.20 16.48 22.56
N GLY A 237 16.79 15.96 21.39
CA GLY A 237 16.73 14.52 21.14
C GLY A 237 15.88 13.79 22.21
N PRO A 238 16.30 12.60 22.68
CA PRO A 238 15.55 11.84 23.68
C PRO A 238 15.69 12.37 25.13
N PHE A 239 16.46 13.45 25.36
CA PHE A 239 16.73 13.96 26.71
C PHE A 239 15.79 15.10 27.10
N SER A 240 15.48 15.20 28.39
CA SER A 240 14.84 16.40 28.92
C SER A 240 15.78 17.61 28.82
N LYS A 241 15.22 18.82 28.82
CA LYS A 241 16.02 20.04 28.65
C LYS A 241 17.09 20.21 29.74
N GLU A 242 16.76 19.83 30.98
CA GLU A 242 17.66 19.93 32.12
C GLU A 242 18.79 18.88 32.05
N GLU A 243 18.47 17.66 31.63
CA GLU A 243 19.47 16.60 31.40
C GLU A 243 20.40 16.96 30.25
N PHE A 244 19.86 17.52 29.16
CA PHE A 244 20.65 17.97 28.03
C PHE A 244 21.64 19.07 28.42
N ASP A 245 21.21 20.05 29.22
CA ASP A 245 22.08 21.10 29.76
C ASP A 245 23.17 20.52 30.68
N ALA A 246 22.83 19.55 31.53
CA ALA A 246 23.79 18.86 32.40
C ALA A 246 24.83 18.07 31.57
N ILE A 247 24.39 17.35 30.54
CA ILE A 247 25.26 16.60 29.62
C ILE A 247 26.17 17.55 28.85
N GLN A 248 25.64 18.66 28.33
CA GLN A 248 26.46 19.66 27.63
C GLN A 248 27.54 20.25 28.56
N LYS A 249 27.18 20.55 29.81
CA LYS A 249 28.12 21.08 30.79
C LYS A 249 29.23 20.06 31.09
N ALA A 250 28.86 18.82 31.38
CA ALA A 250 29.81 17.73 31.63
C ALA A 250 30.72 17.47 30.41
N PHE A 251 30.16 17.52 29.20
CA PHE A 251 30.92 17.35 27.95
C PHE A 251 31.92 18.48 27.73
N ARG A 252 31.54 19.75 27.99
CA ARG A 252 32.46 20.89 27.93
C ARG A 252 33.60 20.74 28.93
N GLU A 253 33.27 20.42 30.18
CA GLU A 253 34.29 20.20 31.23
C GLU A 253 35.24 19.06 30.86
N ALA A 254 34.71 17.95 30.32
CA ALA A 254 35.51 16.83 29.83
C ALA A 254 36.42 17.23 28.66
N LEU A 255 35.91 18.01 27.69
CA LEU A 255 36.72 18.53 26.57
C LEU A 255 37.88 19.40 27.05
N PHE A 256 37.66 20.29 28.03
CA PHE A 256 38.72 21.12 28.59
C PHE A 256 39.73 20.34 29.43
N SER A 257 39.31 19.24 30.06
CA SER A 257 40.21 18.34 30.80
C SER A 257 41.13 17.49 29.89
N LEU A 258 40.75 17.30 28.62
CA LEU A 258 41.48 16.47 27.68
C LEU A 258 42.67 17.20 27.06
N LYS A 259 43.83 16.54 27.06
CA LYS A 259 45.02 17.05 26.36
C LYS A 259 44.75 17.18 24.86
N PRO A 260 45.26 18.23 24.18
CA PRO A 260 45.01 18.50 22.75
C PRO A 260 45.43 17.34 21.83
N LYS A 261 46.42 16.54 22.24
CA LYS A 261 46.83 15.32 21.52
C LYS A 261 45.74 14.24 21.49
N LYS A 262 44.95 14.10 22.56
CA LYS A 262 43.83 13.15 22.63
C LYS A 262 42.64 13.63 21.80
N ILE A 263 42.35 14.93 21.85
CA ILE A 263 41.30 15.56 21.02
C ILE A 263 41.61 15.36 19.53
N LYS A 264 42.87 15.60 19.10
CA LYS A 264 43.30 15.38 17.71
C LYS A 264 43.20 13.91 17.27
N LYS A 265 43.39 12.95 18.19
CA LYS A 265 43.20 11.52 17.92
C LYS A 265 41.72 11.15 17.77
N LEU A 266 40.86 11.69 18.63
CA LEU A 266 39.40 11.45 18.61
C LEU A 266 38.70 12.08 17.40
N LEU A 267 39.20 13.22 16.91
CA LEU A 267 38.64 13.92 15.77
C LEU A 267 39.28 13.54 14.42
N LYS A 268 40.18 12.55 14.40
CA LYS A 268 40.83 12.12 13.15
C LYS A 268 39.81 11.45 12.23
N GLY A 269 39.57 12.03 11.05
CA GLY A 269 38.66 11.49 10.03
C GLY A 269 37.23 12.02 10.08
N LYS A 270 36.86 12.85 11.06
CA LYS A 270 35.52 13.48 11.13
C LYS A 270 35.60 14.96 10.76
N LYS A 271 34.74 15.43 9.85
CA LYS A 271 34.58 16.86 9.56
C LYS A 271 33.89 17.52 10.76
N VAL A 272 34.55 18.49 11.39
CA VAL A 272 33.99 19.27 12.50
C VAL A 272 33.77 20.70 12.02
N GLU A 273 32.51 21.13 11.97
CA GLU A 273 32.15 22.54 11.71
C GLU A 273 32.00 23.30 13.03
N LEU A 274 32.89 24.24 13.31
CA LEU A 274 32.77 25.16 14.46
C LEU A 274 32.18 26.49 13.99
N LYS A 275 30.91 26.74 14.33
CA LYS A 275 30.25 28.03 14.09
C LYS A 275 30.39 28.92 15.33
N LEU A 276 31.42 29.77 15.35
CA LEU A 276 31.60 30.81 16.36
C LEU A 276 30.71 32.01 16.02
N LYS A 277 29.81 32.37 16.94
CA LYS A 277 29.09 33.65 16.90
C LYS A 277 29.70 34.58 17.94
N LEU A 278 30.45 35.57 17.47
CA LEU A 278 30.88 36.69 18.30
C LEU A 278 29.67 37.62 18.45
N LYS A 279 29.30 37.93 19.70
CA LYS A 279 28.41 39.05 20.00
C LYS A 279 29.31 40.20 20.40
N ASP A 280 29.28 41.28 19.62
CA ASP A 280 29.88 42.54 20.04
C ASP A 280 29.10 43.04 21.28
N GLN A 281 29.85 43.36 22.32
CA GLN A 281 29.35 44.06 23.50
C GLN A 281 29.49 45.56 23.23
N ASP A 282 28.36 46.24 23.01
CA ASP A 282 28.23 47.67 23.25
C ASP A 282 27.92 47.92 24.73
#